data_AF-A0AAN5DEY0-F1
#
_entry.id   AF-A0AAN5DEY0-F1
#
_cell.length_a   1.000
_cell.length_b   1.000
_cell.length_c   1.000
_cell.angle_alpha   90.00
_cell.angle_beta   90.00
_cell.angle_gamma   90.00
#
_symmetry.space_group_name_H-M   'P 1'
#
loop_
_entity.id
_entity.type
_entity.pdbx_description
1 polymer ?
#
loop_
_entity_poly.entity_id
_entity_poly.type
_entity_poly.pdbx_seq_one_letter_code
_entity_poly.pdbx_strand_id
1 'polypeptide(L)'
;MISIRFYLPILVTLVHVHLTIARVLKPVKTVNDTVYDPSKQMQPLGHLMQQAYNQSIPKEAVIACELKHAAACPSPSADGSHLCVNIGDICDHKPQCPGAEDETPVICFFHEMRLREITRLRNYAIALYRIPPNIPRRHSQRIHGY
;
A
#
# COMPACT_ATOMS: atom_id res chain seq x y z
N MET A 1 9.18 32.61 -59.28
CA MET A 1 9.91 33.15 -58.12
C MET A 1 8.97 33.13 -56.92
N ILE A 2 9.09 32.13 -56.04
CA ILE A 2 8.23 32.00 -54.85
C ILE A 2 8.77 32.97 -53.79
N SER A 3 7.92 33.88 -53.35
CA SER A 3 8.25 34.97 -52.43
C SER A 3 8.60 34.44 -51.04
N ILE A 4 9.81 34.77 -50.57
CA ILE A 4 10.37 34.40 -49.25
C ILE A 4 9.45 34.78 -48.08
N ARG A 5 8.54 35.74 -48.30
CA ARG A 5 7.58 36.21 -47.29
C ARG A 5 6.56 35.16 -46.83
N PHE A 6 6.34 34.09 -47.59
CA PHE A 6 5.43 33.00 -47.20
C PHE A 6 6.06 31.97 -46.26
N TYR A 7 7.39 31.85 -46.21
CA TYR A 7 8.05 30.83 -45.40
C TYR A 7 8.23 31.22 -43.94
N LEU A 8 8.34 32.52 -43.65
CA LEU A 8 8.51 33.01 -42.28
C LEU A 8 7.39 32.58 -41.31
N PRO A 9 6.09 32.74 -41.63
CA PRO A 9 5.03 32.33 -40.71
C PRO A 9 4.94 30.81 -40.52
N ILE A 10 5.31 30.03 -41.54
CA ILE A 10 5.32 28.56 -41.47
C ILE A 10 6.45 28.08 -40.54
N LEU A 11 7.63 28.70 -40.60
CA LEU A 11 8.74 28.39 -39.72
C LEU A 11 8.44 28.74 -38.26
N VAL A 12 7.81 29.89 -38.00
CA VAL A 12 7.43 30.32 -36.64
C VAL A 12 6.40 29.37 -36.02
N THR A 13 5.41 28.94 -36.80
CA THR A 13 4.39 27.99 -36.33
C THR A 13 4.97 26.60 -36.06
N LEU A 14 5.85 26.09 -36.93
CA LEU A 14 6.54 24.82 -36.70
C LEU A 14 7.41 24.84 -35.43
N VAL A 15 8.14 25.93 -35.18
CA VAL A 15 8.94 26.08 -33.96
C VAL A 15 8.07 26.11 -32.71
N HIS A 16 6.92 26.81 -32.74
CA HIS A 16 5.97 26.83 -31.62
C HIS A 16 5.33 25.46 -31.36
N VAL A 17 4.98 24.72 -32.41
CA VAL A 17 4.43 23.35 -32.28
C VAL A 17 5.48 22.40 -31.69
N HIS A 18 6.74 22.47 -32.15
CA HIS A 18 7.79 21.65 -31.55
C HIS A 18 8.09 22.02 -30.09
N LEU A 19 8.08 23.31 -29.72
CA LEU A 19 8.29 23.74 -28.34
C LEU A 19 7.14 23.31 -27.41
N THR A 20 5.90 23.31 -27.90
CA THR A 20 4.73 22.88 -27.12
C THR A 20 4.73 21.37 -26.91
N ILE A 21 5.04 20.57 -27.94
CA ILE A 21 5.16 19.11 -27.81
C ILE A 21 6.27 18.73 -26.81
N ALA A 22 7.42 19.41 -26.84
CA ALA A 22 8.50 19.16 -25.88
C ALA A 22 8.14 19.51 -24.43
N ARG A 23 7.21 20.44 -24.19
CA ARG A 23 6.71 20.77 -22.85
C ARG A 23 5.67 19.78 -22.32
N VAL A 24 4.90 19.15 -23.20
CA VAL A 24 3.88 18.15 -22.83
C VAL A 24 4.53 16.80 -22.53
N LEU A 25 5.60 16.45 -23.26
CA LEU A 25 6.38 15.24 -23.02
C LEU A 25 7.46 15.46 -21.97
N LYS A 26 7.08 15.81 -20.74
CA LYS A 26 7.99 15.54 -19.61
C LYS A 26 8.14 14.02 -19.52
N PRO A 27 9.37 13.47 -19.52
CA PRO A 27 9.52 12.04 -19.28
C PRO A 27 8.86 11.75 -17.94
N VAL A 28 7.87 10.87 -17.96
CA VAL A 28 7.37 10.22 -16.76
C VAL A 28 8.62 9.67 -16.09
N LYS A 29 9.05 10.29 -14.98
CA LYS A 29 10.00 9.67 -14.08
C LYS A 29 9.36 8.33 -13.77
N THR A 30 9.94 7.25 -14.28
CA THR A 30 9.67 5.92 -13.78
C THR A 30 9.91 6.04 -12.29
N VAL A 31 8.82 6.05 -11.54
CA VAL A 31 8.84 5.86 -10.09
C VAL A 31 9.74 4.65 -9.94
N ASN A 32 10.91 4.84 -9.31
CA ASN A 32 11.82 3.75 -9.00
C ASN A 32 10.94 2.56 -8.64
N ASP A 33 11.13 1.44 -9.34
CA ASP A 33 10.58 0.16 -8.94
C ASP A 33 11.14 -0.12 -7.54
N THR A 34 10.54 0.50 -6.53
CA THR A 34 10.72 0.13 -5.15
C THR A 34 10.14 -1.26 -5.14
N VAL A 35 11.03 -2.25 -5.26
CA VAL A 35 10.79 -3.64 -4.94
C VAL A 35 9.85 -3.60 -3.75
N TYR A 36 8.60 -3.99 -4.00
CA TYR A 36 7.58 -4.02 -2.96
C TYR A 36 8.15 -4.94 -1.89
N ASP A 37 8.56 -4.34 -0.78
CA ASP A 37 9.14 -5.04 0.35
C ASP A 37 7.98 -5.33 1.31
N PRO A 38 7.42 -6.56 1.29
CA PRO A 38 6.32 -6.91 2.16
C PRO A 38 6.65 -6.76 3.66
N SER A 39 7.94 -6.62 4.02
CA SER A 39 8.36 -6.34 5.39
C SER A 39 8.14 -4.87 5.82
N LYS A 40 7.96 -3.94 4.89
CA LYS A 40 7.93 -2.49 5.19
C LYS A 40 6.55 -1.84 5.21
N GLN A 41 5.50 -2.52 4.76
CA GLN A 41 4.21 -1.83 4.58
C GLN A 41 2.99 -2.72 4.79
N MET A 42 3.00 -3.51 5.85
CA MET A 42 1.75 -3.91 6.49
C MET A 42 1.64 -3.11 7.76
N GLN A 43 0.69 -2.17 7.83
CA GLN A 43 0.44 -1.47 9.09
C GLN A 43 0.19 -2.54 10.16
N PRO A 44 0.99 -2.54 11.25
CA PRO A 44 0.81 -3.50 12.34
C PRO A 44 -0.60 -3.34 12.89
N LEU A 45 -1.20 -4.44 13.35
CA LEU A 45 -2.56 -4.40 13.89
C LEU A 45 -2.69 -3.38 15.03
N GLY A 46 -1.61 -3.19 15.81
CA GLY A 46 -1.52 -2.16 16.84
C GLY A 46 -1.87 -0.76 16.33
N HIS A 47 -1.45 -0.40 15.11
CA HIS A 47 -1.77 0.91 14.52
C HIS A 47 -3.26 1.04 14.18
N LEU A 48 -3.92 -0.04 13.73
CA LEU A 48 -5.36 -0.04 13.48
C LEU A 48 -6.15 0.13 14.79
N MET A 49 -5.70 -0.53 15.86
CA MET A 49 -6.30 -0.34 17.19
C MET A 49 -6.11 1.11 17.67
N GLN A 50 -4.93 1.70 17.47
CA GLN A 50 -4.68 3.09 17.84
C GLN A 50 -5.57 4.08 17.07
N GLN A 51 -5.84 3.81 15.80
CA GLN A 51 -6.77 4.61 14.98
C GLN A 51 -8.23 4.44 15.43
N ALA A 52 -8.65 3.23 15.80
CA ALA A 52 -10.02 2.96 16.25
C ALA A 52 -10.36 3.67 17.57
N TYR A 53 -9.38 3.83 18.47
CA TYR A 53 -9.57 4.42 19.79
C TYR A 53 -9.01 5.83 19.95
N ASN A 54 -8.99 6.60 18.86
CA ASN A 54 -8.70 8.04 18.86
C ASN A 54 -7.42 8.42 19.64
N GLN A 55 -6.33 7.67 19.45
CA GLN A 55 -5.02 7.93 20.10
C GLN A 55 -5.01 7.89 21.63
N SER A 56 -5.97 7.20 22.27
CA SER A 56 -5.96 6.95 23.72
C SER A 56 -4.70 6.23 24.22
N ILE A 57 -3.99 5.54 23.32
CA ILE A 57 -2.77 4.81 23.64
C ILE A 57 -1.55 5.71 23.38
N PRO A 58 -0.67 5.92 24.38
CA PRO A 58 0.58 6.64 24.20
C PRO A 58 1.46 5.92 23.18
N LYS A 59 2.16 6.70 22.34
CA LYS A 59 2.93 6.18 21.21
C LYS A 59 4.01 5.19 21.66
N GLU A 60 4.58 5.43 22.82
CA GLU A 60 5.62 4.61 23.44
C GLU A 60 5.08 3.22 23.80
N ALA A 61 3.84 3.13 24.29
CA ALA A 61 3.21 1.85 24.58
C ALA A 61 2.90 1.06 23.30
N VAL A 62 2.45 1.74 22.24
CA VAL A 62 2.25 1.11 20.93
C VAL A 62 3.55 0.51 20.42
N ILE A 63 4.63 1.29 20.40
CA ILE A 63 5.95 0.81 19.96
C ILE A 63 6.43 -0.36 20.82
N ALA A 64 6.27 -0.28 22.14
CA ALA A 64 6.69 -1.33 23.07
C ALA A 64 5.96 -2.67 22.84
N CYS A 65 4.65 -2.63 22.55
CA CYS A 65 3.89 -3.83 22.23
C CYS A 65 4.19 -4.34 20.80
N GLU A 66 4.38 -3.44 19.83
CA GLU A 66 4.73 -3.83 18.45
C GLU A 66 6.05 -4.58 18.36
N LEU A 67 7.06 -4.18 19.15
CA LEU A 67 8.34 -4.89 19.25
C LEU A 67 8.16 -6.34 19.74
N LYS A 68 7.09 -6.62 20.48
CA LYS A 68 6.72 -7.96 20.97
C LYS A 68 5.72 -8.67 20.03
N HIS A 69 5.45 -8.12 18.86
CA HIS A 69 4.41 -8.61 17.94
C HIS A 69 3.01 -8.67 18.60
N ALA A 70 2.73 -7.73 19.50
CA ALA A 70 1.51 -7.61 20.27
C ALA A 70 0.84 -6.25 20.00
N ALA A 71 -0.44 -6.12 20.36
CA ALA A 71 -1.18 -4.87 20.31
C ALA A 71 -1.37 -4.31 21.74
N ALA A 72 -1.26 -3.00 21.89
CA ALA A 72 -1.49 -2.34 23.16
C ALA A 72 -3.00 -2.19 23.43
N CYS A 73 -3.43 -2.48 24.66
CA CYS A 73 -4.79 -2.21 25.11
C CYS A 73 -5.05 -0.69 25.15
N PRO A 74 -6.22 -0.22 24.69
CA PRO A 74 -6.63 1.18 24.76
C PRO A 74 -6.69 1.71 26.19
N SER A 75 -7.37 1.00 27.09
CA SER A 75 -7.42 1.36 28.49
C SER A 75 -6.16 0.93 29.21
N PRO A 76 -5.57 1.80 30.06
CA PRO A 76 -4.48 1.39 30.92
C PRO A 76 -4.96 0.45 32.03
N SER A 77 -4.04 -0.34 32.59
CA SER A 77 -4.25 -1.09 33.83
C SER A 77 -4.26 -0.16 35.05
N ALA A 78 -4.54 -0.73 36.22
CA ALA A 78 -4.68 0.01 37.48
C ALA A 78 -3.42 0.81 37.90
N ASP A 79 -2.24 0.38 37.43
CA ASP A 79 -0.95 1.05 37.62
C ASP A 79 -0.66 2.14 36.56
N GLY A 80 -1.57 2.35 35.61
CA GLY A 80 -1.39 3.29 34.51
C GLY A 80 -0.57 2.75 33.33
N SER A 81 -0.12 1.50 33.37
CA SER A 81 0.59 0.88 32.25
C SER A 81 -0.38 0.37 31.18
N HIS A 82 0.07 0.22 29.94
CA HIS A 82 -0.74 -0.35 28.86
C HIS A 82 -0.34 -1.81 28.65
N LEU A 83 -1.32 -2.71 28.84
CA LEU A 83 -1.12 -4.15 28.66
C LEU A 83 -0.96 -4.47 27.16
N CYS A 84 -0.12 -5.44 26.84
CA CYS A 84 0.05 -5.94 25.47
C CYS A 84 -0.69 -7.26 25.30
N VAL A 85 -1.54 -7.36 24.27
CA VAL A 85 -2.27 -8.56 23.89
C VAL A 85 -1.67 -9.13 22.61
N ASN A 86 -1.51 -10.45 22.56
CA ASN A 86 -1.02 -11.10 21.35
C ASN A 86 -2.02 -10.89 20.20
N ILE A 87 -1.51 -10.62 18.99
CA ILE A 87 -2.36 -10.40 17.82
C ILE A 87 -3.30 -11.60 17.54
N GLY A 88 -2.85 -12.82 17.85
CA GLY A 88 -3.67 -14.03 17.66
C GLY A 88 -4.75 -14.26 18.71
N ASP A 89 -4.68 -13.54 19.84
CA ASP A 89 -5.62 -13.66 20.96
C ASP A 89 -6.70 -12.57 20.89
N ILE A 90 -6.63 -11.66 19.92
CA ILE A 90 -7.67 -10.65 19.64
C ILE A 90 -8.87 -11.35 19.01
N CYS A 91 -10.05 -11.15 19.60
CA CYS A 91 -11.32 -11.73 19.16
C CYS A 91 -11.37 -13.25 19.31
N ASP A 92 -10.76 -13.76 20.39
CA ASP A 92 -10.74 -15.18 20.75
C ASP A 92 -11.86 -15.56 21.74
N HIS A 93 -12.75 -14.62 22.06
CA HIS A 93 -13.82 -14.72 23.05
C HIS A 93 -13.34 -14.76 24.52
N LYS A 94 -12.08 -14.39 24.79
CA LYS A 94 -11.52 -14.33 26.15
C LYS A 94 -10.95 -12.94 26.40
N PRO A 95 -11.67 -12.04 27.08
CA PRO A 95 -11.19 -10.70 27.37
C PRO A 95 -9.83 -10.69 28.08
N GLN A 96 -8.84 -10.06 27.47
CA GLN A 96 -7.52 -9.88 28.07
C GLN A 96 -7.21 -8.41 28.36
N CYS A 97 -7.84 -7.45 27.66
CA CYS A 97 -7.70 -6.04 27.99
C CYS A 97 -8.60 -5.63 29.19
N PRO A 98 -8.21 -4.61 29.98
CA PRO A 98 -8.95 -4.19 31.18
C PRO A 98 -10.43 -3.84 30.96
N GLY A 99 -10.81 -3.40 29.77
CA GLY A 99 -12.20 -3.12 29.37
C GLY A 99 -12.73 -4.04 28.28
N ALA A 100 -12.11 -5.21 28.09
CA ALA A 100 -12.43 -6.16 27.01
C ALA A 100 -12.34 -5.53 25.60
N GLU A 101 -11.48 -4.53 25.42
CA GLU A 101 -11.35 -3.78 24.17
C GLU A 101 -10.91 -4.66 22.98
N ASP A 102 -10.16 -5.71 23.28
CA ASP A 102 -9.73 -6.79 22.38
C ASP A 102 -10.90 -7.60 21.80
N GLU A 103 -12.04 -7.63 22.49
CA GLU A 103 -13.23 -8.39 22.11
C GLU A 103 -14.38 -7.49 21.63
N THR A 104 -14.12 -6.19 21.42
CA THR A 104 -15.17 -5.27 20.97
C THR A 104 -15.58 -5.53 19.52
N PRO A 105 -16.87 -5.37 19.16
CA PRO A 105 -17.34 -5.59 17.78
C PRO A 105 -16.59 -4.77 16.73
N VAL A 106 -16.16 -3.56 17.10
CA VAL A 106 -15.40 -2.67 16.22
C VAL A 106 -14.01 -3.25 15.94
N ILE A 107 -13.28 -3.68 16.96
CA ILE A 107 -11.94 -4.25 16.80
C ILE A 107 -12.00 -5.58 16.07
N CYS A 108 -12.97 -6.43 16.40
CA CYS A 108 -13.16 -7.69 15.71
C CYS A 108 -13.52 -7.52 14.25
N PHE A 109 -14.36 -6.54 13.90
CA PHE A 109 -14.62 -6.22 12.51
C PHE A 109 -13.34 -5.88 11.75
N PHE A 110 -12.48 -5.01 12.28
CA PHE A 110 -11.22 -4.65 11.61
C PHE A 110 -10.22 -5.81 11.59
N HIS A 111 -10.12 -6.58 12.67
CA HIS A 111 -9.24 -7.75 12.76
C HIS A 111 -9.62 -8.81 11.72
N GLU A 112 -10.89 -9.20 11.67
CA GLU A 112 -11.39 -10.18 10.70
C GLU A 112 -11.25 -9.70 9.27
N MET A 113 -11.61 -8.44 8.98
CA MET A 113 -11.46 -7.86 7.65
C MET A 113 -10.00 -7.89 7.20
N ARG A 114 -9.07 -7.51 8.08
CA ARG A 114 -7.63 -7.58 7.81
C ARG A 114 -7.18 -9.01 7.51
N LEU A 115 -7.61 -9.99 8.30
CA LEU A 115 -7.27 -11.40 8.07
C LEU A 115 -7.81 -11.90 6.72
N ARG A 116 -9.06 -11.56 6.38
CA ARG A 116 -9.67 -11.93 5.09
C ARG A 116 -8.93 -11.31 3.92
N GLU A 117 -8.59 -10.02 3.99
CA GLU A 117 -7.87 -9.32 2.92
C GLU A 117 -6.43 -9.81 2.77
N ILE A 118 -5.68 -10.02 3.86
CA ILE A 118 -4.33 -10.60 3.80
C ILE A 118 -4.38 -12.00 3.18
N THR A 119 -5.36 -12.81 3.55
CA THR A 119 -5.54 -14.17 2.99
C THR A 119 -5.82 -14.10 1.49
N ARG A 120 -6.70 -13.19 1.05
CA ARG A 120 -6.97 -12.96 -0.37
C ARG A 120 -5.71 -12.55 -1.13
N LEU A 121 -4.98 -11.55 -0.63
CA LEU A 121 -3.75 -11.06 -1.25
C LEU A 121 -2.68 -12.16 -1.35
N ARG A 122 -2.54 -12.98 -0.30
CA ARG A 122 -1.63 -14.13 -0.28
C ARG A 122 -2.00 -15.15 -1.37
N ASN A 123 -3.28 -15.45 -1.52
CA ASN A 123 -3.75 -16.38 -2.56
C ASN A 123 -3.50 -15.83 -3.96
N TYR A 124 -3.73 -14.54 -4.19
CA TYR A 124 -3.39 -13.87 -5.45
C TYR A 124 -1.90 -13.92 -5.75
N ALA A 125 -1.05 -13.62 -4.77
CA ALA A 125 0.40 -13.70 -4.93
C ALA A 125 0.83 -15.12 -5.33
N ILE A 126 0.35 -16.15 -4.62
CA ILE A 126 0.64 -17.56 -4.96
C ILE A 126 0.22 -17.88 -6.40
N ALA A 127 -0.96 -17.42 -6.84
CA ALA A 127 -1.44 -17.64 -8.21
C ALA A 127 -0.54 -16.97 -9.26
N LEU A 128 -0.06 -15.75 -9.00
CA LEU A 128 0.87 -15.04 -9.90
C LEU A 128 2.24 -15.72 -9.97
N TYR A 129 2.77 -16.21 -8.85
CA TYR A 129 4.08 -16.86 -8.80
C TYR A 129 4.06 -18.34 -9.20
N ARG A 130 2.88 -18.97 -9.29
CA ARG A 130 2.71 -20.34 -9.80
C ARG A 130 2.73 -20.45 -11.33
N ILE A 131 2.98 -19.38 -12.08
CA ILE A 131 3.20 -19.49 -13.53
C ILE A 131 4.40 -20.43 -13.74
N PRO A 132 4.21 -21.60 -14.39
CA PRO A 132 5.31 -22.51 -14.64
C PRO A 132 6.35 -21.81 -15.54
N PRO A 133 7.67 -21.98 -15.30
CA PRO A 133 8.74 -21.32 -16.06
C PRO A 133 8.84 -21.71 -17.54
N ASN A 134 7.83 -22.37 -18.11
CA ASN A 134 7.81 -22.88 -19.49
C ASN A 134 6.60 -22.38 -20.29
N ILE A 135 6.29 -21.07 -20.22
CA ILE A 135 5.55 -20.43 -21.30
C ILE A 135 6.58 -19.95 -22.32
N PRO A 136 6.75 -20.62 -23.48
CA PRO A 136 7.59 -20.09 -24.53
C PRO A 136 7.05 -18.72 -24.93
N ARG A 137 7.88 -17.69 -24.82
CA ARG A 137 7.58 -16.36 -25.35
C ARG A 137 7.34 -16.52 -26.85
N ARG A 138 6.07 -16.56 -27.28
CA ARG A 138 5.74 -16.39 -28.69
C ARG A 138 6.20 -14.99 -29.06
N HIS A 139 7.32 -14.92 -29.77
CA HIS A 139 7.74 -13.74 -30.50
C HIS A 139 6.53 -13.22 -31.27
N SER A 140 6.10 -12.01 -30.92
CA SER A 140 5.18 -11.21 -31.72
C SER A 140 5.76 -11.08 -33.12
N GLN A 141 5.38 -11.96 -34.04
CA GLN A 141 5.68 -11.79 -35.45
C GLN A 141 4.94 -10.53 -35.90
N ARG A 142 5.73 -9.51 -36.26
CA ARG A 142 5.31 -8.34 -37.00
C ARG A 142 4.44 -8.79 -38.18
N ILE A 143 3.17 -8.44 -38.13
CA ILE A 143 2.35 -8.37 -39.34
C ILE A 143 2.84 -7.10 -40.07
N HIS A 144 3.75 -7.28 -41.02
CA HIS A 144 3.96 -6.29 -42.07
C HIS A 144 2.82 -6.47 -43.07
N GLY A 145 1.80 -5.60 -42.97
CA GLY A 145 0.80 -5.43 -44.01
C GLY A 145 1.40 -4.61 -45.16
N TYR A 146 1.21 -5.13 -46.37
CA TYR A 146 1.49 -4.50 -47.66
C TYR A 146 0.46 -3.42 -47.99
#